data_AF-A0A1B8P318-F1
#
_entry.id   AF-A0A1B8P318-F1
#
_cell.length_a   1.000
_cell.length_b   1.000
_cell.length_c   1.000
_cell.angle_alpha   90.00
_cell.angle_beta   90.00
_cell.angle_gamma   90.00
#
_symmetry.space_group_name_H-M   'P 1'
#
loop_
_entity.id
_entity.type
_entity.pdbx_description
1 polymer ?
#
loop_
_entity_poly.entity_id
_entity_poly.type
_entity_poly.pdbx_seq_one_letter_code
_entity_poly.pdbx_strand_id
1 'polypeptide(L)'
;MFKRLGRIGLAALTLATAPLMANEDTPQARERWHQAIDQRYGVLSDASERLEASAIRFCQQPDTPHRKRLSQDWMDAYQAWQAVRFVDFGPIEQQSRAWQLQFWPDRKNLVGRKMQAWLAADQPPPPNRSPATVSPPRGFRPSNTCSSMSTWKPRPCRSPSPAA
;
A
#
# COMPACT_ATOMS: atom_id res chain seq x y z
N MET A 1 39.11 61.27 39.30
CA MET A 1 38.09 62.33 39.37
C MET A 1 37.77 62.73 37.94
N PHE A 2 36.49 62.65 37.53
CA PHE A 2 35.94 63.07 36.22
C PHE A 2 36.43 62.33 34.95
N LYS A 3 35.61 61.92 33.99
CA LYS A 3 34.18 61.66 33.83
C LYS A 3 34.13 60.82 32.54
N ARG A 4 33.45 59.68 32.57
CA ARG A 4 33.11 58.93 31.35
C ARG A 4 32.02 59.66 30.56
N LEU A 5 31.86 59.22 29.31
CA LEU A 5 30.75 59.43 28.36
C LEU A 5 30.80 60.72 27.52
N GLY A 6 31.00 60.51 26.22
CA GLY A 6 30.57 61.46 25.20
C GLY A 6 31.13 61.10 23.84
N ARG A 7 30.30 60.43 23.02
CA ARG A 7 30.40 60.18 21.56
C ARG A 7 30.49 58.70 21.16
N ILE A 8 29.37 57.99 21.31
CA ILE A 8 29.02 56.91 20.38
C ILE A 8 27.56 57.13 20.00
N GLY A 9 27.36 58.06 19.06
CA GLY A 9 26.08 58.26 18.39
C GLY A 9 26.21 57.73 16.97
N LEU A 10 25.22 56.95 16.56
CA LEU A 10 25.03 56.31 15.25
C LEU A 10 25.84 55.04 14.97
N ALA A 11 25.24 53.91 15.36
CA ALA A 11 25.16 52.75 14.47
C ALA A 11 23.76 52.16 14.64
N ALA A 12 22.76 52.79 14.00
CA ALA A 12 21.49 52.14 13.72
C ALA A 12 21.75 51.07 12.66
N LEU A 13 22.25 49.90 13.10
CA LEU A 13 22.28 48.72 12.25
C LEU A 13 20.84 48.23 12.12
N THR A 14 20.26 48.57 10.98
CA THR A 14 19.04 48.00 10.42
C THR A 14 18.98 46.50 10.74
N LEU A 15 18.02 46.08 11.56
CA LEU A 15 17.64 44.66 11.59
C LEU A 15 17.35 44.27 10.15
N ALA A 16 18.16 43.35 9.62
CA ALA A 16 17.89 42.69 8.36
C ALA A 16 16.50 42.04 8.48
N THR A 17 15.49 42.73 7.95
CA THR A 17 14.21 42.13 7.60
C THR A 17 14.54 41.21 6.45
N ALA A 18 14.90 39.97 6.76
CA ALA A 18 14.89 38.92 5.76
C ALA A 18 13.48 38.94 5.17
N PRO A 19 13.32 39.17 3.85
CA PRO A 19 12.01 39.05 3.27
C PRO A 19 11.65 37.58 3.42
N LEU A 20 10.65 37.31 4.25
CA LEU A 20 10.01 36.01 4.40
C LEU A 20 9.22 35.74 3.11
N MET A 21 9.92 35.60 1.98
CA MET A 21 9.31 35.22 0.69
C MET A 21 9.14 33.71 0.70
N ALA A 22 8.24 33.24 1.55
CA ALA A 22 7.61 31.96 1.35
C ALA A 22 6.72 32.10 0.11
N ASN A 23 7.25 31.76 -1.06
CA ASN A 23 6.42 31.53 -2.24
C ASN A 23 5.64 30.24 -1.99
N GLU A 24 4.39 30.35 -1.54
CA GLU A 24 3.56 29.20 -1.16
C GLU A 24 3.06 28.37 -2.35
N ASP A 25 3.23 28.83 -3.60
CA ASP A 25 2.96 28.05 -4.81
C ASP A 25 4.21 27.98 -5.71
N THR A 26 5.07 26.98 -5.46
CA THR A 26 6.18 26.68 -6.38
C THR A 26 5.76 25.55 -7.33
N PRO A 27 5.68 25.80 -8.66
CA PRO A 27 5.45 24.73 -9.66
C PRO A 27 6.42 23.54 -9.50
N GLN A 28 7.60 23.80 -8.96
CA GLN A 28 8.61 22.78 -8.62
C GLN A 28 8.16 21.83 -7.51
N ALA A 29 7.44 22.31 -6.47
CA ALA A 29 6.93 21.44 -5.42
C ALA A 29 5.90 20.48 -6.02
N ARG A 30 4.93 21.00 -6.78
CA ARG A 30 3.89 20.19 -7.43
C ARG A 30 4.49 19.11 -8.33
N GLU A 31 5.46 19.46 -9.16
CA GLU A 31 6.16 18.49 -10.02
C GLU A 31 6.85 17.39 -9.21
N ARG A 32 7.59 17.76 -8.15
CA ARG A 32 8.26 16.78 -7.26
C ARG A 32 7.25 15.85 -6.59
N TRP A 33 6.09 16.38 -6.16
CA TRP A 33 5.02 15.56 -5.59
C TRP A 33 4.46 14.56 -6.61
N HIS A 34 4.18 15.00 -7.85
CA HIS A 34 3.71 14.10 -8.91
C HIS A 34 4.72 13.00 -9.21
N GLN A 35 5.98 13.35 -9.42
CA GLN A 35 7.06 12.37 -9.66
C GLN A 35 7.19 11.38 -8.50
N ALA A 36 7.15 11.86 -7.24
CA ALA A 36 7.26 11.00 -6.08
C ALA A 36 6.08 10.02 -5.96
N ILE A 37 4.86 10.48 -6.24
CA ILE A 37 3.66 9.62 -6.23
C ILE A 37 3.75 8.58 -7.34
N ASP A 38 4.08 8.99 -8.56
CA ASP A 38 4.20 8.11 -9.73
C ASP A 38 5.23 7.00 -9.49
N GLN A 39 6.42 7.36 -9.04
CA GLN A 39 7.47 6.39 -8.70
C GLN A 39 7.01 5.36 -7.66
N ARG A 40 6.30 5.78 -6.62
CA ARG A 40 5.84 4.86 -5.56
C ARG A 40 4.72 3.94 -6.03
N TYR A 41 3.83 4.42 -6.89
CA TYR A 41 2.85 3.56 -7.55
C TYR A 41 3.53 2.57 -8.51
N GLY A 42 4.60 2.98 -9.20
CA GLY A 42 5.46 2.06 -9.95
C GLY A 42 6.02 0.94 -9.08
N VAL A 43 6.61 1.27 -7.93
CA VAL A 43 7.12 0.28 -6.96
C VAL A 43 6.02 -0.68 -6.49
N LEU A 44 4.81 -0.18 -6.22
CA LEU A 44 3.66 -1.01 -5.87
C LEU A 44 3.25 -1.94 -7.03
N SER A 45 3.25 -1.45 -8.27
CA SER A 45 2.97 -2.27 -9.45
C SER A 45 3.97 -3.42 -9.56
N ASP A 46 5.26 -3.12 -9.57
CA ASP A 46 6.33 -4.12 -9.70
C ASP A 46 6.29 -5.16 -8.56
N ALA A 47 6.02 -4.71 -7.33
CA ALA A 47 5.91 -5.61 -6.18
C ALA A 47 4.67 -6.52 -6.30
N SER A 48 3.57 -6.01 -6.84
CA SER A 48 2.34 -6.79 -7.07
C SER A 48 2.52 -7.84 -8.17
N GLU A 49 3.25 -7.52 -9.24
CA GLU A 49 3.62 -8.48 -10.29
C GLU A 49 4.51 -9.60 -9.76
N ARG A 50 5.50 -9.27 -8.90
CA ARG A 50 6.33 -10.29 -8.23
C ARG A 50 5.51 -11.20 -7.32
N LEU A 51 4.56 -10.63 -6.57
CA LEU A 51 3.63 -11.38 -5.73
C LEU A 51 2.76 -12.33 -6.56
N GLU A 52 2.21 -11.87 -7.68
CA GLU A 52 1.45 -12.72 -8.60
C GLU A 52 2.30 -13.89 -9.12
N ALA A 53 3.51 -13.59 -9.60
CA ALA A 53 4.41 -14.60 -10.12
C ALA A 53 4.79 -15.66 -9.06
N SER A 54 5.07 -15.27 -7.81
CA SER A 54 5.39 -16.23 -6.75
C SER A 54 4.17 -17.01 -6.27
N ALA A 55 2.96 -16.42 -6.32
CA ALA A 55 1.72 -17.13 -6.04
C ALA A 55 1.48 -18.23 -7.07
N ILE A 56 1.63 -17.93 -8.37
CA ILE A 56 1.51 -18.91 -9.46
C ILE A 56 2.50 -20.07 -9.26
N ARG A 57 3.78 -19.77 -8.97
CA ARG A 57 4.80 -20.81 -8.72
C ARG A 57 4.45 -21.68 -7.53
N PHE A 58 4.01 -21.09 -6.41
CA PHE A 58 3.61 -21.86 -5.24
C PHE A 58 2.38 -22.75 -5.52
N CYS A 59 1.42 -22.29 -6.33
CA CYS A 59 0.30 -23.13 -6.77
C CYS A 59 0.73 -24.32 -7.63
N GLN A 60 1.79 -24.17 -8.44
CA GLN A 60 2.36 -25.24 -9.25
C GLN A 60 3.19 -26.21 -8.40
N GLN A 61 3.92 -25.70 -7.40
CA GLN A 61 4.83 -26.46 -6.55
C GLN A 61 4.72 -25.99 -5.08
N PRO A 62 3.80 -26.59 -4.30
CA PRO A 62 3.50 -26.13 -2.94
C PRO A 62 4.51 -26.64 -1.90
N ASP A 63 5.79 -26.28 -2.08
CA ASP A 63 6.88 -26.63 -1.17
C ASP A 63 7.28 -25.48 -0.23
N THR A 64 8.15 -25.77 0.73
CA THR A 64 8.60 -24.81 1.75
C THR A 64 9.36 -23.62 1.14
N PRO A 65 10.32 -23.80 0.21
CA PRO A 65 10.98 -22.68 -0.47
C PRO A 65 10.02 -21.72 -1.18
N HIS A 66 9.09 -22.24 -1.99
CA HIS A 66 8.12 -21.41 -2.71
C HIS A 66 7.17 -20.69 -1.74
N ARG A 67 6.73 -21.34 -0.66
CA ARG A 67 5.93 -20.71 0.40
C ARG A 67 6.67 -19.53 1.04
N LYS A 68 7.96 -19.70 1.32
CA LYS A 68 8.79 -18.64 1.92
C LYS A 68 8.90 -17.45 0.96
N ARG A 69 9.15 -17.70 -0.34
CA ARG A 69 9.22 -16.65 -1.35
C ARG A 69 7.89 -15.90 -1.47
N LEU A 70 6.77 -16.61 -1.58
CA LEU A 70 5.43 -16.03 -1.63
C LEU A 70 5.15 -15.14 -0.43
N SER A 71 5.49 -15.60 0.78
CA SER A 71 5.30 -14.81 2.01
C SER A 71 6.12 -13.51 2.01
N GLN A 72 7.34 -13.55 1.46
CA GLN A 72 8.18 -12.36 1.35
C GLN A 72 7.63 -11.38 0.31
N ASP A 73 7.30 -11.85 -0.88
CA ASP A 73 6.73 -10.98 -1.94
C ASP A 73 5.40 -10.36 -1.50
N TRP A 74 4.61 -11.08 -0.71
CA TRP A 74 3.39 -10.54 -0.11
C TRP A 74 3.69 -9.37 0.83
N MET A 75 4.72 -9.50 1.68
CA MET A 75 5.14 -8.43 2.59
C MET A 75 5.70 -7.23 1.83
N ASP A 76 6.51 -7.46 0.80
CA ASP A 76 7.10 -6.39 -0.01
C ASP A 76 5.99 -5.59 -0.72
N ALA A 77 5.01 -6.28 -1.29
CA ALA A 77 3.85 -5.62 -1.91
C ALA A 77 2.97 -4.90 -0.87
N TYR A 78 2.81 -5.47 0.33
CA TYR A 78 2.11 -4.82 1.44
C TYR A 78 2.79 -3.49 1.83
N GLN A 79 4.11 -3.50 1.96
CA GLN A 79 4.92 -2.33 2.31
C GLN A 79 4.87 -1.26 1.21
N ALA A 80 4.98 -1.68 -0.06
CA ALA A 80 4.81 -0.77 -1.19
C ALA A 80 3.43 -0.11 -1.20
N TRP A 81 2.38 -0.86 -0.85
CA TRP A 81 1.05 -0.28 -0.66
C TRP A 81 1.04 0.73 0.49
N GLN A 82 1.60 0.38 1.66
CA GLN A 82 1.68 1.33 2.79
C GLN A 82 2.38 2.64 2.41
N ALA A 83 3.38 2.58 1.54
CA ALA A 83 4.14 3.76 1.09
C ALA A 83 3.35 4.73 0.22
N VAL A 84 2.19 4.34 -0.32
CA VAL A 84 1.27 5.20 -1.12
C VAL A 84 -0.09 5.42 -0.47
N ARG A 85 -0.39 4.75 0.64
CA ARG A 85 -1.72 4.80 1.31
C ARG A 85 -2.19 6.18 1.75
N PHE A 86 -1.29 7.14 1.89
CA PHE A 86 -1.65 8.52 2.23
C PHE A 86 -2.24 9.29 1.05
N VAL A 87 -2.09 8.77 -0.18
CA VAL A 87 -2.75 9.32 -1.37
C VAL A 87 -4.19 8.81 -1.38
N ASP A 88 -5.12 9.70 -1.07
CA ASP A 88 -6.55 9.42 -0.92
C ASP A 88 -7.41 10.09 -2.00
N PHE A 89 -6.79 10.71 -3.01
CA PHE A 89 -7.46 11.39 -4.10
C PHE A 89 -7.09 10.82 -5.48
N GLY A 90 -7.99 10.99 -6.45
CA GLY A 90 -7.72 10.69 -7.86
C GLY A 90 -8.06 9.25 -8.26
N PRO A 91 -7.25 8.56 -9.11
CA PRO A 91 -7.59 7.22 -9.62
C PRO A 91 -7.79 6.15 -8.54
N ILE A 92 -7.25 6.35 -7.34
CA ILE A 92 -7.33 5.41 -6.21
C ILE A 92 -8.73 5.36 -5.58
N GLU A 93 -9.55 6.40 -5.75
CA GLU A 93 -10.93 6.47 -5.26
C GLU A 93 -11.92 5.77 -6.20
N GLN A 94 -11.54 5.65 -7.47
CA GLN A 94 -12.41 5.07 -8.50
C GLN A 94 -12.67 3.60 -8.22
N GLN A 95 -13.95 3.20 -8.33
CA GLN A 95 -14.40 1.81 -8.13
C GLN A 95 -13.98 1.25 -6.76
N SER A 96 -13.80 2.11 -5.75
CA SER A 96 -13.34 1.71 -4.42
C SER A 96 -12.00 0.97 -4.44
N ARG A 97 -11.09 1.34 -5.34
CA ARG A 97 -9.79 0.64 -5.53
C ARG A 97 -8.97 0.58 -4.23
N ALA A 98 -8.91 1.66 -3.45
CA ALA A 98 -8.28 1.66 -2.13
C ALA A 98 -8.82 0.54 -1.22
N TRP A 99 -10.15 0.39 -1.16
CA TRP A 99 -10.84 -0.64 -0.38
C TRP A 99 -10.64 -2.05 -0.95
N GLN A 100 -10.48 -2.18 -2.27
CA GLN A 100 -10.13 -3.45 -2.91
C GLN A 100 -8.68 -3.87 -2.65
N LEU A 101 -7.77 -2.92 -2.40
CA LEU A 101 -6.38 -3.18 -2.05
C LEU A 101 -6.18 -3.41 -0.55
N GLN A 102 -6.98 -2.77 0.30
CA GLN A 102 -6.97 -3.02 1.73
C GLN A 102 -8.33 -2.73 2.37
N PHE A 103 -8.94 -3.80 2.87
CA PHE A 103 -10.14 -3.71 3.68
C PHE A 103 -9.82 -3.90 5.16
N TRP A 104 -9.71 -2.76 5.86
CA TRP A 104 -9.46 -2.71 7.29
C TRP A 104 -10.06 -1.41 7.86
N PRO A 105 -10.68 -1.43 9.05
CA PRO A 105 -10.86 -2.56 9.98
C PRO A 105 -11.98 -3.53 9.57
N ASP A 106 -11.69 -4.83 9.53
CA ASP A 106 -12.68 -5.88 9.22
C ASP A 106 -13.33 -6.44 10.49
N ARG A 107 -14.10 -5.60 11.20
CA ARG A 107 -14.74 -5.97 12.48
C ARG A 107 -15.65 -7.19 12.37
N LYS A 108 -16.23 -7.43 11.20
CA LYS A 108 -17.16 -8.52 10.94
C LYS A 108 -16.48 -9.75 10.33
N ASN A 109 -15.16 -9.77 10.14
CA ASN A 109 -14.42 -10.84 9.46
C ASN A 109 -15.04 -11.23 8.10
N LEU A 110 -15.47 -10.26 7.31
CA LEU A 110 -16.09 -10.47 6.00
C LEU A 110 -15.14 -11.16 5.03
N VAL A 111 -13.87 -10.74 5.01
CA VAL A 111 -12.86 -11.30 4.10
C VAL A 111 -12.57 -12.76 4.45
N GLY A 112 -12.42 -13.05 5.75
CA GLY A 112 -12.11 -14.42 6.19
C GLY A 112 -13.25 -15.38 5.90
N ARG A 113 -14.49 -14.99 6.21
CA ARG A 113 -15.68 -15.81 5.90
C ARG A 113 -15.84 -16.05 4.40
N LYS A 114 -15.68 -15.02 3.57
CA LYS A 114 -15.78 -15.18 2.10
C LYS A 114 -14.66 -16.08 1.55
N MET A 115 -13.42 -15.92 2.02
CA MET A 115 -12.31 -16.78 1.61
C MET A 115 -12.53 -18.24 2.00
N GLN A 116 -13.01 -18.50 3.23
CA GLN A 116 -13.33 -19.86 3.67
C GLN A 116 -14.41 -20.50 2.80
N ALA A 117 -15.47 -19.75 2.48
CA ALA A 117 -16.53 -20.23 1.59
C ALA A 117 -15.99 -20.58 0.19
N TRP A 118 -15.10 -19.75 -0.37
CA TRP A 118 -14.47 -20.03 -1.66
C TRP A 118 -13.53 -21.22 -1.65
N LEU A 119 -12.73 -21.39 -0.60
CA LEU A 119 -11.84 -22.55 -0.45
C LEU A 119 -12.60 -23.87 -0.23
N ALA A 120 -13.88 -23.79 0.17
CA ALA A 120 -14.77 -24.94 0.35
C ALA A 120 -15.63 -25.23 -0.88
N ALA A 121 -15.79 -24.28 -1.80
CA ALA A 121 -16.54 -24.47 -3.03
C ALA A 121 -15.72 -25.24 -4.08
N ASP A 122 -16.40 -26.04 -4.89
CA ASP A 122 -15.77 -26.79 -6.00
C ASP A 122 -15.52 -25.93 -7.25
N GLN A 123 -16.18 -24.76 -7.33
CA GLN A 123 -16.00 -23.82 -8.44
C GLN A 123 -15.04 -22.70 -8.05
N PRO A 124 -14.15 -22.27 -8.97
CA PRO A 124 -13.30 -21.11 -8.73
C PRO A 124 -14.16 -19.87 -8.49
N PRO A 125 -13.68 -18.90 -7.69
CA PRO A 125 -14.38 -17.63 -7.54
C PRO A 125 -14.55 -16.98 -8.93
N PRO A 126 -15.71 -16.34 -9.20
CA PRO A 126 -15.96 -15.74 -10.50
C PRO A 126 -14.87 -14.72 -10.85
N PRO A 127 -14.43 -14.65 -12.12
CA PRO A 127 -13.47 -13.64 -12.54
C PRO A 127 -14.05 -12.24 -12.27
N ASN A 128 -13.18 -11.30 -11.91
CA ASN A 128 -13.56 -9.92 -11.64
C ASN A 128 -14.30 -9.32 -12.84
N ARG A 129 -15.63 -9.20 -12.75
CA ARG A 129 -16.46 -8.60 -13.79
C ARG A 129 -17.26 -7.43 -13.19
N SER A 130 -16.66 -6.24 -13.21
CA SER A 130 -17.34 -4.92 -13.12
C SER A 130 -18.09 -4.53 -11.82
N PRO A 131 -18.31 -3.21 -11.58
CA PRO A 131 -18.52 -2.60 -10.26
C PRO A 131 -19.89 -2.84 -9.59
N ALA A 132 -20.77 -3.67 -10.17
CA ALA A 132 -22.13 -3.88 -9.65
C ALA A 132 -22.26 -5.04 -8.66
N THR A 133 -21.26 -5.91 -8.55
CA THR A 133 -21.22 -6.97 -7.54
C THR A 133 -20.23 -6.56 -6.45
N VAL A 134 -20.65 -6.58 -5.19
CA VAL A 134 -19.76 -6.37 -4.04
C VAL A 134 -18.74 -7.52 -4.04
N SER A 135 -17.65 -7.32 -4.80
CA SER A 135 -16.44 -8.12 -4.72
C SER A 135 -16.11 -8.26 -3.24
N PRO A 136 -15.74 -9.46 -2.75
CA PRO A 136 -15.13 -9.55 -1.43
C PRO A 136 -14.05 -8.49 -1.33
N PRO A 137 -13.90 -7.90 -0.15
CA PRO A 137 -12.75 -7.08 0.07
C PRO A 137 -11.50 -7.93 -0.14
N ARG A 138 -10.66 -7.51 -1.08
CA ARG A 138 -9.40 -8.16 -1.40
C ARG A 138 -8.26 -7.41 -0.69
N GLY A 139 -7.09 -8.02 -0.72
CA GLY A 139 -5.85 -7.33 -0.45
C GLY A 139 -5.33 -7.41 0.99
N PHE A 140 -4.51 -6.43 1.32
CA PHE A 140 -3.50 -6.43 2.35
C PHE A 140 -4.09 -6.31 3.77
N ARG A 141 -4.04 -7.37 4.59
CA ARG A 141 -4.35 -7.29 6.02
C ARG A 141 -3.08 -7.18 6.88
N PRO A 142 -3.07 -6.34 7.94
CA PRO A 142 -1.98 -6.32 8.91
C PRO A 142 -1.82 -7.69 9.59
N SER A 143 -0.59 -8.17 9.71
CA SER A 143 -0.24 -9.51 10.22
C SER A 143 -0.40 -9.69 11.74
N ASN A 144 -0.81 -8.66 12.49
CA ASN A 144 -0.91 -8.68 13.95
C ASN A 144 -2.15 -9.43 14.50
N THR A 145 -2.98 -10.01 13.63
CA THR A 145 -4.04 -10.95 14.03
C THR A 145 -3.61 -12.39 13.74
N CYS A 146 -2.67 -12.88 14.54
CA CYS A 146 -2.23 -14.28 14.50
C CYS A 146 -3.25 -15.18 15.23
N SER A 147 -4.42 -15.42 14.62
CA SER A 147 -5.21 -16.60 14.97
C SER A 147 -4.61 -17.81 14.24
N SER A 148 -3.66 -18.47 14.91
CA SER A 148 -3.34 -19.90 14.78
C SER A 148 -3.42 -20.49 13.36
N MET A 149 -2.41 -20.26 12.52
CA MET A 149 -2.22 -20.95 11.21
C MET A 149 -1.77 -22.43 11.36
N SER A 150 -1.98 -23.06 12.52
CA SER A 150 -1.47 -24.40 12.85
C SER A 150 -2.32 -25.57 12.34
N THR A 151 -3.46 -25.30 11.69
CA THR A 151 -4.35 -26.34 11.13
C THR A 151 -4.42 -26.34 9.60
N TRP A 152 -3.54 -25.59 8.91
CA TRP A 152 -3.51 -25.57 7.45
C TRP A 152 -2.87 -26.85 6.91
N LYS A 153 -3.68 -27.90 6.73
CA LYS A 153 -3.30 -29.09 5.96
C LYS A 153 -3.31 -28.68 4.47
N PRO A 154 -2.17 -28.71 3.75
CA PRO A 154 -2.16 -28.37 2.34
C PRO A 154 -3.08 -29.34 1.59
N ARG A 155 -4.12 -28.81 0.96
CA ARG A 155 -4.89 -29.56 -0.03
C ARG A 155 -4.15 -29.43 -1.36
N PRO A 156 -3.89 -30.54 -2.08
CA PRO A 156 -3.28 -30.46 -3.39
C PRO A 156 -4.15 -29.60 -4.30
N CYS A 157 -3.53 -28.69 -5.06
CA CYS A 157 -4.20 -27.92 -6.09
C CYS A 157 -4.79 -28.92 -7.10
N ARG A 158 -6.13 -28.99 -7.17
CA ARG A 158 -6.82 -29.83 -8.15
C ARG A 158 -6.63 -29.17 -9.51
N SER A 159 -6.09 -29.91 -10.47
CA SER A 159 -5.93 -29.46 -11.86
C SER A 159 -7.28 -29.01 -12.43
N PRO A 160 -7.32 -27.94 -13.25
CA PRO A 160 -8.55 -27.49 -13.88
C PRO A 160 -9.14 -28.64 -14.72
N SER A 161 -10.43 -28.90 -14.53
CA SER A 161 -11.16 -29.86 -15.35
C SER A 161 -11.20 -29.34 -16.79
N PRO A 162 -10.96 -30.18 -17.82
CA PRO A 162 -11.12 -29.74 -19.20
C PRO A 162 -12.59 -29.31 -19.41
N ALA A 163 -12.78 -28.12 -19.95
CA ALA A 163 -14.10 -27.61 -20.31
C ALA A 163 -14.69 -28.51 -21.42
N ALA A 164 -15.94 -28.94 -21.23
CA ALA A 164 -16.77 -29.57 -22.26
C ALA A 164 -17.36 -28.51 -23.20
#